data_AF-A0A7X7QN19-F1
#
_entry.id   AF-A0A7X7QN19-F1
#
_cell.length_a   1.000
_cell.length_b   1.000
_cell.length_c   1.000
_cell.angle_alpha   90.00
_cell.angle_beta   90.00
_cell.angle_gamma   90.00
#
_symmetry.space_group_name_H-M   'P 1'
#
loop_
_entity.id
_entity.type
_entity.pdbx_description
1 polymer ?
#
loop_
_entity_poly.entity_id
_entity_poly.type
_entity_poly.pdbx_seq_one_letter_code
_entity_poly.pdbx_strand_id
1 'polypeptide(L)' 'LLDPRVAKVVLKNGPASFQEWATVPIVQWPATNVVPGVLKHLDVADCLRVLGERAQVVDPWGPDMAARATGAA' A
#
# COMPACT_ATOMS: atom_id res chain seq x y z
N LEU A 1 -12.16 -9.70 6.35
CA LEU A 1 -13.18 -9.86 5.28
C LEU A 1 -13.50 -8.48 4.70
N LEU A 2 -13.68 -8.38 3.38
CA LEU A 2 -14.06 -7.11 2.72
C LEU A 2 -15.57 -6.89 2.86
N ASP A 3 -15.99 -5.63 3.01
CA ASP A 3 -17.41 -5.28 3.07
C ASP A 3 -18.03 -5.35 1.66
N PRO A 4 -19.12 -6.11 1.45
CA PRO A 4 -19.72 -6.32 0.13
C PRO A 4 -20.32 -5.05 -0.48
N ARG A 5 -20.57 -4.00 0.31
CA ARG A 5 -21.09 -2.72 -0.18
C ARG A 5 -20.04 -1.87 -0.88
N VAL A 6 -18.76 -2.19 -0.72
CA VAL A 6 -17.65 -1.43 -1.33
C VAL A 6 -17.49 -1.83 -2.79
N ALA A 7 -17.96 -0.97 -3.69
CA ALA A 7 -17.89 -1.19 -5.13
C ALA A 7 -16.52 -0.82 -5.74
N LYS A 8 -15.85 0.21 -5.20
CA LYS A 8 -14.55 0.70 -5.71
C LYS A 8 -13.69 1.25 -4.58
N VAL A 9 -12.39 1.02 -4.67
CA VAL A 9 -11.35 1.57 -3.79
C VAL A 9 -10.32 2.29 -4.65
N VAL A 10 -10.00 3.54 -4.31
CA VAL A 10 -8.91 4.29 -4.93
C VAL A 10 -7.84 4.52 -3.88
N LEU A 11 -6.66 3.92 -4.08
CA LEU A 11 -5.49 4.16 -3.26
C LEU A 11 -4.63 5.21 -3.94
N LYS A 12 -4.72 6.45 -3.46
CA LYS A 12 -3.93 7.58 -3.96
C LYS A 12 -2.73 7.82 -3.04
N ASN A 13 -1.53 7.95 -3.62
CA ASN A 13 -0.30 8.28 -2.89
C ASN A 13 0.03 7.30 -1.75
N GLY A 14 -0.57 6.11 -1.75
CA GLY A 14 -0.42 5.14 -0.68
C GLY A 14 0.84 4.28 -0.85
N PRO A 15 1.28 3.60 0.22
CA PRO A 15 2.28 2.55 0.09
C PRO A 15 1.80 1.44 -0.85
N ALA A 16 2.74 0.84 -1.60
CA ALA A 16 2.47 -0.40 -2.32
C ALA A 16 2.54 -1.63 -1.40
N SER A 17 3.37 -1.57 -0.35
CA SER A 17 3.63 -2.67 0.57
C SER A 17 4.23 -2.16 1.90
N PHE A 18 3.71 -2.67 3.02
CA PHE A 18 4.34 -2.56 4.34
C PHE A 18 5.55 -3.49 4.46
N GLN A 19 5.58 -4.60 3.71
CA GLN A 19 6.73 -5.51 3.72
C GLN A 19 7.96 -4.82 3.13
N GLU A 20 7.79 -4.03 2.08
CA GLU A 20 8.85 -3.19 1.52
C GLU A 20 9.38 -2.19 2.55
N TRP A 21 8.49 -1.52 3.29
CA TRP A 21 8.89 -0.61 4.38
C TRP A 21 9.74 -1.32 5.43
N ALA A 22 9.40 -2.57 5.77
CA ALA A 22 10.15 -3.36 6.74
C ALA A 22 11.53 -3.83 6.24
N THR A 23 11.81 -3.72 4.93
CA THR A 23 13.08 -4.15 4.32
C THR A 23 14.06 -3.02 4.03
N VAL A 24 13.64 -1.75 4.17
CA VAL A 24 14.53 -0.60 4.00
C VAL A 24 15.09 -0.13 5.34
N PRO A 25 16.32 0.43 5.38
CA PRO A 25 16.91 0.90 6.64
C PRO A 25 16.15 2.04 7.30
N ILE A 26 15.58 2.94 6.50
CA ILE A 26 14.84 4.12 6.97
C ILE A 26 13.59 4.29 6.12
N VAL A 27 12.45 4.36 6.78
CA VAL A 27 11.16 4.73 6.18
C VAL A 27 10.89 6.19 6.54
N GLN A 28 10.59 7.03 5.55
CA GLN A 28 10.35 8.48 5.74
C GLN A 28 8.90 8.80 6.12
N TRP A 29 8.01 7.82 6.05
CA TRP A 29 6.62 7.99 6.45
C TRP A 29 6.49 8.33 7.94
N PRO A 30 5.54 9.19 8.34
CA PRO A 30 5.23 9.42 9.75
C PRO A 30 4.89 8.12 10.46
N ALA A 31 5.31 7.98 11.72
CA ALA A 31 5.05 6.79 12.52
C ALA A 31 3.54 6.47 12.65
N THR A 32 2.67 7.47 12.53
CA THR A 32 1.20 7.29 12.50
C THR A 32 0.69 6.47 11.31
N ASN A 33 1.49 6.32 10.25
CA ASN A 33 1.18 5.49 9.08
C ASN A 33 1.66 4.04 9.24
N VAL A 34 2.39 3.72 10.31
CA VAL A 34 2.87 2.37 10.59
C VAL A 34 1.91 1.71 11.58
N VAL A 35 1.23 0.65 11.14
CA VAL A 35 0.32 -0.12 11.98
C VAL A 35 1.10 -1.27 12.63
N PRO A 36 1.30 -1.29 13.96
CA PRO A 36 2.11 -2.32 14.61
C PRO A 36 1.57 -3.73 14.35
N GLY A 37 2.44 -4.63 13.91
CA GLY A 37 2.10 -6.03 13.67
C GLY A 37 1.23 -6.30 12.43
N VAL A 38 0.97 -5.30 11.57
CA VAL A 38 0.09 -5.45 10.40
C VAL A 38 0.49 -6.61 9.48
N LEU A 39 1.80 -6.80 9.27
CA LEU A 39 2.34 -7.88 8.43
C LEU A 39 2.07 -9.30 8.95
N LYS A 40 1.64 -9.46 10.20
CA LYS A 40 1.13 -10.75 10.72
C LYS A 40 -0.26 -11.09 10.19
N HIS A 41 -0.95 -10.12 9.59
CA HIS A 41 -2.34 -10.22 9.15
C HIS A 41 -2.50 -9.99 7.64
N LEU A 42 -1.86 -8.95 7.10
CA LEU A 42 -1.95 -8.57 5.68
C LEU A 42 -0.83 -7.63 5.26
N ASP A 43 -0.62 -7.56 3.94
CA ASP A 43 0.03 -6.43 3.29
C ASP A 43 -0.97 -5.63 2.42
N VAL A 44 -0.61 -4.41 2.02
CA VAL A 44 -1.37 -3.59 1.06
C VAL A 44 -1.50 -4.33 -0.27
N ALA A 45 -0.43 -4.98 -0.73
CA ALA A 45 -0.45 -5.80 -1.93
C ALA A 45 -1.48 -6.94 -1.86
N ASP A 46 -1.69 -7.55 -0.68
CA ASP A 46 -2.73 -8.57 -0.48
C ASP A 46 -4.13 -7.97 -0.62
N CYS A 47 -4.37 -6.80 -0.02
CA CYS A 47 -5.64 -6.10 -0.14
C CYS A 47 -5.96 -5.76 -1.60
N LEU A 48 -5.00 -5.22 -2.35
CA LEU A 48 -5.16 -4.89 -3.77
C LEU A 48 -5.44 -6.14 -4.59
N ARG A 49 -4.75 -7.25 -4.32
CA ARG A 49 -4.97 -8.54 -4.98
C ARG A 49 -6.37 -9.10 -4.75
N VAL A 50 -6.91 -9.01 -3.53
CA VAL A 50 -8.27 -9.47 -3.21
C VAL A 50 -9.34 -8.52 -3.79
N LEU A 51 -9.07 -7.22 -3.84
CA LEU A 51 -9.97 -6.25 -4.45
C LEU A 51 -10.07 -6.39 -5.97
N GLY A 52 -8.98 -6.78 -6.63
CA GLY A 52 -8.93 -6.99 -8.08
C GLY A 52 -9.30 -5.72 -8.85
N GLU A 53 -10.19 -5.84 -9.83
CA GLU A 53 -10.68 -4.73 -10.67
C GLU A 53 -11.37 -3.61 -9.89
N ARG A 54 -11.78 -3.86 -8.63
CA ARG A 54 -12.36 -2.83 -7.76
C ARG A 54 -11.30 -1.88 -7.18
N ALA A 55 -10.02 -2.23 -7.27
CA ALA A 55 -8.93 -1.38 -6.82
C ALA A 55 -8.33 -0.58 -7.97
N GLN A 56 -8.12 0.71 -7.72
CA GLN A 56 -7.33 1.59 -8.56
C GLN A 56 -6.22 2.22 -7.73
N VAL A 57 -4.98 2.11 -8.19
CA VAL A 57 -3.83 2.76 -7.57
C VAL A 57 -3.49 4.01 -8.40
N VAL A 58 -3.33 5.15 -7.72
CA VAL A 58 -2.98 6.42 -8.35
C VAL A 58 -1.73 6.95 -7.66
N ASP A 59 -0.68 7.20 -8.46
CA ASP A 59 0.60 7.75 -8.00
C ASP A 59 1.14 7.04 -6.75
N PRO A 60 1.43 5.72 -6.79
CA PRO A 60 1.87 4.98 -5.61
C PRO A 60 3.17 5.56 -5.08
N TRP A 61 3.30 5.60 -3.75
CA TRP A 61 4.48 6.15 -3.08
C TRP A 61 5.41 5.05 -2.54
N GLY A 62 6.70 5.36 -2.52
CA GLY A 62 7.78 4.53 -1.99
C GLY A 62 7.93 4.67 -0.47
N PRO A 63 8.87 3.94 0.15
CA PRO A 63 9.22 4.10 1.57
C PRO A 63 9.79 5.48 1.93
N ASP A 64 10.23 6.23 0.92
CA ASP A 64 10.75 7.59 1.00
C ASP A 64 9.66 8.68 1.01
N MET A 65 8.38 8.28 1.08
CA MET A 65 7.23 9.20 1.05
C MET A 65 7.17 10.06 -0.23
N ALA A 66 7.70 9.53 -1.32
CA ALA A 66 7.69 10.17 -2.63
C ALA A 66 7.06 9.25 -3.69
N ALA A 67 6.67 9.84 -4.82
CA ALA A 67 6.16 9.08 -5.96
C ALA A 67 7.20 8.05 -6.41
N ARG A 68 6.76 6.81 -6.62
CA ARG A 68 7.60 5.81 -7.25
C ARG A 68 7.92 6.28 -8.65
N ALA A 69 9.18 6.10 -9.06
CA ALA A 69 9.52 6.17 -10.47
C ALA A 69 8.65 5.15 -11.20
N THR A 70 7.86 5.59 -12.17
CA THR A 70 7.15 4.71 -13.08
C THR A 70 8.19 3.94 -13.89
N GLY A 71 8.44 2.69 -13.51
CA GLY A 71 9.16 1.76 -14.37
C GLY A 71 8.31 1.53 -15.61
N ALA A 72 8.74 2.04 -16.76
CA ALA A 72 8.29 1.51 -18.04
C ALA A 72 8.71 0.04 -18.08
N ALA A 73 7.71 -0.84 -18.16
CA ALA A 73 7.90 -2.26 -18.44
C ALA A 73 8.47 -2.46 -19.85
#